data_AF-A0A916FAA8-F1
#
_entry.id   AF-A0A916FAA8-F1
#
_cell.length_a   1.000
_cell.length_b   1.000
_cell.length_c   1.000
_cell.angle_alpha   90.00
_cell.angle_beta   90.00
_cell.angle_gamma   90.00
#
_symmetry.space_group_name_H-M   'P 1'
#
loop_
_entity.id
_entity.type
_entity.pdbx_description
1 polymer ?
#
loop_
_entity_poly.entity_id
_entity_poly.type
_entity_poly.pdbx_seq_one_letter_code
_entity_poly.pdbx_strand_id
1 'polypeptide(L)' 'HTPHRLQTTLTPAQEVVVVELRKTLLLPLDDLLVVTRVFIHPEASRSALDRCLRRHGVANLKALPRRKAP' A
#
# COMPACT_ATOMS: atom_id res chain seq x y z
N HIS A 1 8.15 -15.01 -21.91
CA HIS A 1 8.32 -13.54 -21.83
C HIS A 1 8.02 -13.11 -20.40
N THR A 2 9.04 -13.08 -19.54
CA THR A 2 8.87 -12.70 -18.13
C THR A 2 9.12 -11.19 -18.05
N PRO A 3 8.13 -10.34 -17.72
CA PRO A 3 8.38 -8.91 -17.62
C PRO A 3 9.37 -8.67 -16.48
N HIS A 4 10.60 -8.26 -16.82
CA HIS A 4 11.65 -7.92 -15.85
C HIS A 4 11.37 -6.62 -15.08
N ARG A 5 10.32 -5.89 -15.45
CA ARG A 5 9.86 -4.67 -14.79
C ARG A 5 8.34 -4.73 -14.65
N LEU A 6 7.87 -5.09 -13.46
CA LEU A 6 6.46 -4.90 -13.10
C LEU A 6 6.19 -3.39 -13.14
N GLN A 7 5.35 -2.94 -14.07
CA GLN A 7 4.88 -1.56 -14.08
C GLN A 7 4.21 -1.27 -12.73
N THR A 8 4.83 -0.42 -11.94
CA THR A 8 4.25 0.16 -10.72
C THR A 8 3.47 1.38 -11.15
N THR A 9 2.15 1.35 -10.99
CA THR A 9 1.30 2.53 -11.26
C THR A 9 1.43 3.58 -10.17
N LEU A 10 1.89 3.19 -8.98
CA LEU A 10 2.30 4.10 -7.91
C LEU A 10 3.73 4.58 -8.15
N THR A 11 3.94 5.89 -8.05
CA THR A 11 5.27 6.49 -7.96
C THR A 11 5.93 6.12 -6.61
N PRO A 12 7.26 6.16 -6.50
CA PRO A 12 7.95 5.88 -5.23
C PRO A 12 7.42 6.73 -4.06
N ALA A 13 7.12 8.00 -4.29
CA ALA A 13 6.56 8.89 -3.26
C ALA A 13 5.16 8.43 -2.81
N GLN A 14 4.29 8.05 -3.75
CA GLN A 14 2.96 7.52 -3.43
C GLN A 14 3.05 6.19 -2.67
N GLU A 15 4.00 5.30 -3.04
CA GLU A 15 4.23 4.05 -2.30
C GLU A 15 4.57 4.35 -0.83
N VAL A 16 5.46 5.32 -0.56
CA VAL A 16 5.81 5.72 0.82
C VAL A 16 4.59 6.21 1.59
N VAL A 17 3.77 7.07 1.00
CA VAL A 17 2.54 7.58 1.65
C VAL A 17 1.59 6.43 1.98
N VAL A 18 1.34 5.52 1.04
CA VAL A 18 0.49 4.33 1.24
C VAL A 18 1.01 3.44 2.36
N VAL A 19 2.32 3.20 2.40
CA VAL A 19 2.97 2.37 3.43
C VAL A 19 2.81 3.00 4.81
N GLU A 20 2.98 4.32 4.95
CA GLU A 20 2.80 5.01 6.22
C GLU A 20 1.33 5.05 6.67
N LEU A 21 0.39 5.20 5.73
CA LEU A 21 -1.05 5.05 6.03
C LEU A 21 -1.36 3.64 6.56
N ARG A 22 -0.82 2.58 5.94
CA ARG A 22 -1.01 1.20 6.41
C ARG A 22 -0.48 0.99 7.83
N LYS A 23 0.72 1.48 8.15
CA LYS A 23 1.33 1.35 9.48
C LYS A 23 0.60 2.18 10.54
N THR A 24 0.07 3.33 10.16
CA THR A 24 -0.56 4.27 11.10
C THR A 24 -2.00 3.91 11.38
N LEU A 25 -2.77 3.64 10.32
CA LEU A 25 -4.22 3.42 10.42
C LEU A 25 -4.59 1.95 10.57
N LEU A 26 -3.65 1.04 10.28
CA LEU A 26 -3.86 -0.41 10.32
C LEU A 26 -5.09 -0.88 9.52
N LEU A 27 -5.40 -0.17 8.43
CA LEU A 27 -6.53 -0.50 7.57
C LEU A 27 -6.29 -1.83 6.87
N PRO A 28 -7.31 -2.70 6.71
CA PRO A 28 -7.29 -3.83 5.77
C PRO A 28 -6.94 -3.41 4.34
N LEU A 29 -6.59 -4.38 3.48
CA LEU A 29 -6.15 -4.09 2.11
C LEU A 29 -7.23 -3.35 1.30
N ASP A 30 -8.49 -3.76 1.41
CA ASP A 30 -9.59 -3.19 0.65
C ASP A 30 -9.94 -1.77 1.13
N ASP A 31 -9.93 -1.50 2.44
CA ASP A 31 -10.13 -0.14 2.96
C ASP A 31 -8.97 0.79 2.58
N LEU A 32 -7.73 0.29 2.65
CA LEU A 32 -6.57 1.04 2.19
C LEU A 32 -6.64 1.34 0.68
N LEU A 33 -7.20 0.42 -0.12
CA LEU A 33 -7.41 0.65 -1.54
C LEU A 33 -8.38 1.81 -1.78
N VAL A 34 -9.47 1.90 -1.02
CA VAL A 34 -10.41 3.03 -1.10
C VAL A 34 -9.69 4.33 -0.79
N VAL A 35 -8.95 4.41 0.33
CA VAL A 35 -8.18 5.60 0.70
C VAL A 35 -7.15 5.98 -0.38
N THR A 36 -6.45 4.98 -0.92
CA THR A 36 -5.46 5.21 -1.99
C THR A 36 -6.11 5.79 -3.24
N ARG A 37 -7.28 5.28 -3.65
CA ARG A 37 -7.98 5.79 -4.83
C ARG A 37 -8.48 7.22 -4.65
N VAL A 38 -9.01 7.53 -3.47
CA VAL A 38 -9.58 8.84 -3.20
C VAL A 38 -8.51 9.92 -3.09
N PHE A 39 -7.37 9.62 -2.45
CA PHE A 39 -6.42 10.66 -2.05
C PHE A 39 -5.05 10.60 -2.74
N ILE A 40 -4.69 9.50 -3.40
CA ILE A 40 -3.30 9.28 -3.86
C ILE A 40 -3.23 8.97 -5.35
N HIS A 41 -3.98 7.96 -5.80
CA HIS A 41 -3.96 7.50 -7.18
C HIS A 41 -5.29 6.82 -7.55
N PRO A 42 -6.17 7.47 -8.33
CA PRO A 42 -7.52 6.97 -8.62
C PRO A 42 -7.52 5.63 -9.36
N GLU A 43 -6.52 5.40 -10.20
CA GLU A 43 -6.36 4.17 -11.00
C GLU A 43 -5.62 3.05 -10.24
N ALA A 44 -5.44 3.19 -8.92
CA ALA A 44 -4.83 2.15 -8.11
C ALA A 44 -5.63 0.84 -8.23
N SER A 45 -4.91 -0.25 -8.53
CA SER A 45 -5.47 -1.60 -8.51
C SER A 45 -5.13 -2.31 -7.20
N ARG A 46 -6.02 -3.19 -6.77
CA ARG A 46 -5.81 -4.04 -5.58
C ARG A 46 -4.50 -4.82 -5.65
N SER A 47 -4.19 -5.39 -6.81
CA SER A 47 -2.98 -6.20 -7.02
C SER A 47 -1.70 -5.36 -7.03
N ALA A 48 -1.74 -4.14 -7.58
CA ALA A 48 -0.59 -3.23 -7.51
C ALA A 48 -0.33 -2.78 -6.06
N LEU A 49 -1.40 -2.48 -5.32
CA LEU A 49 -1.33 -2.14 -3.90
C LEU A 49 -0.77 -3.30 -3.07
N ASP A 50 -1.29 -4.52 -3.24
CA ASP A 50 -0.77 -5.70 -2.52
C ASP A 50 0.72 -5.94 -2.81
N ARG A 51 1.16 -5.83 -4.07
CA ARG A 51 2.58 -5.94 -4.43
C ARG A 51 3.43 -4.85 -3.79
N CYS A 52 2.93 -3.61 -3.74
CA CYS A 52 3.57 -2.50 -3.03
C CYS A 52 3.76 -2.88 -1.56
N LEU A 53 2.68 -3.27 -0.86
CA LEU A 53 2.76 -3.64 0.55
C LEU A 53 3.70 -4.82 0.81
N ARG A 54 3.75 -5.83 -0.08
CA ARG A 54 4.69 -6.96 0.02
C ARG A 54 6.13 -6.51 -0.15
N ARG A 55 6.42 -5.67 -1.14
CA ARG A 55 7.76 -5.12 -1.38
C ARG A 55 8.28 -4.34 -0.16
N HIS A 56 7.38 -3.64 0.54
CA HIS A 56 7.68 -2.87 1.73
C HIS A 56 7.51 -3.64 3.05
N GLY A 57 7.23 -4.95 3.00
CA GLY A 57 7.13 -5.80 4.19
C GLY A 57 5.90 -5.55 5.09
N VAL A 58 4.90 -4.80 4.64
CA VAL A 58 3.71 -4.38 5.42
C VAL A 58 2.41 -5.06 4.98
N ALA A 59 2.49 -6.10 4.15
CA ALA A 59 1.31 -6.83 3.66
C ALA A 59 0.56 -7.56 4.79
N ASN A 60 1.27 -8.15 5.76
CA ASN A 60 0.64 -8.83 6.89
C ASN A 60 0.28 -7.82 7.99
N LEU A 61 -1.00 -7.48 8.10
CA LEU A 61 -1.48 -6.53 9.11
C LEU A 61 -1.22 -7.00 10.55
N LYS A 62 -1.30 -8.32 10.81
CA LYS A 62 -1.11 -8.89 12.15
C LYS A 62 0.34 -8.82 12.62
N ALA A 63 1.29 -8.68 11.69
CA ALA A 63 2.70 -8.51 12.00
C ALA A 63 3.08 -7.05 12.29
N LEU A 64 2.18 -6.09 12.04
CA LEU A 64 2.45 -4.69 12.29
C LEU A 64 2.19 -4.35 13.76
N PRO A 65 3.13 -3.67 14.45
CA PRO A 65 2.88 -3.19 15.80
C PRO A 65 1.76 -2.16 15.77
N ARG A 66 0.83 -2.25 16.72
CA ARG A 66 -0.20 -1.22 16.86
C ARG A 66 0.47 0.06 17.38
N ARG A 67 0.69 1.03 16.50
CA ARG A 67 1.15 2.35 16.93
C ARG A 67 0.03 2.98 17.74
N LYS A 68 0.28 3.29 19.01
CA LYS A 68 -0.61 4.17 19.77
C LYS A 68 -0.56 5.54 19.09
N ALA A 69 -1.71 6.11 18.80
CA ALA A 69 -1.76 7.51 18.37
C ALA A 69 -1.08 8.37 19.45
N PRO A 70 -0.30 9.40 19.06
CA PRO A 70 0.29 10.33 20.01
C PRO A 70 -0.78 11.03 20.86
#